data_AF-A0A9Q8QNB2-F1
#
_entry.id   AF-A0A9Q8QNB2-F1
#
_cell.length_a   1.000
_cell.length_b   1.000
_cell.length_c   1.000
_cell.angle_alpha   90.00
_cell.angle_beta   90.00
_cell.angle_gamma   90.00
#
_symmetry.space_group_name_H-M   'P 1'
#
loop_
_entity.id
_entity.type
_entity.pdbx_description
1 polymer ?
#
loop_
_entity_poly.entity_id
_entity_poly.type
_entity_poly.pdbx_seq_one_letter_code
_entity_poly.pdbx_strand_id
1 'polypeptide(L)'
;MPTKVLQNIEGCKAFPSDQSQIPDGKYMITSDEERTVEAADDNIRAEIWFKTPALDIATIRKIDRLQLLADSHDQGYADVTSGGNWTWFELAILEDESAYKPRVKDGVELVWKSHYNRFLEEEFGWDGNVIAVRLCARFTGWSIAARKGYLTMEIDTDDIERDPPPAYGEIVSKIENIQAVFREVNSSIQAGFMPTLPDALHTAQLLSTGAERPLRVLSLDGGGVRGLSSLHLLNAVMKKAAPDKKPCEVFDMIGGTSTGGYIAIMLGRLKMSVDECIGKYQDFMVKIFNKGTLKKGLDFIANGEFYDETVLEGLIKQLVKEKTGGEDTELLEAAGNPTCKVFCMAVNQQAGNNRAPIFLRSYQNKQEMSLIPDIKIWQAARATSAAPAYFAPITVGDYTLVDGGMGANNPLGWLWTEVLAVFGPARPTSCFLSIGTGMAANQSITAPGAVPSHTVEAAFAAVATNTELTNILFRALVNAFAPRPMEKKYWRLNVSQEIPAWDEEKRTWFGLGGTSIVHHQQDYKDVGALDDVGALKALIEMTGKYIGDQDAIIGECAKALMAAVA
;
A
#
# COMPACT_ATOMS: atom_id res chain seq x y z
N MET A 1 -35.60 -12.58 -10.50
CA MET A 1 -35.53 -12.70 -9.03
C MET A 1 -36.86 -12.26 -8.45
N PRO A 2 -37.35 -12.81 -7.32
CA PRO A 2 -38.60 -12.34 -6.74
C PRO A 2 -38.41 -10.86 -6.34
N THR A 3 -39.29 -10.01 -6.85
CA THR A 3 -39.35 -8.57 -6.58
C THR A 3 -39.59 -8.40 -5.08
N LYS A 4 -38.52 -8.26 -4.29
CA LYS A 4 -38.61 -7.60 -2.99
C LYS A 4 -38.89 -6.14 -3.30
N VAL A 5 -40.16 -5.84 -3.60
CA VAL A 5 -40.66 -4.47 -3.56
C VAL A 5 -40.27 -3.98 -2.18
N LEU A 6 -39.42 -2.94 -2.12
CA LEU A 6 -39.13 -2.25 -0.87
C LEU A 6 -40.49 -1.80 -0.30
N GLN A 7 -41.01 -2.59 0.64
CA GLN A 7 -42.17 -2.22 1.44
C GLN A 7 -41.70 -1.09 2.37
N ASN A 8 -42.63 -0.24 2.82
CA ASN A 8 -42.31 0.85 3.74
C ASN A 8 -41.43 0.33 4.87
N ILE A 9 -40.27 0.96 5.06
CA ILE A 9 -39.30 0.58 6.08
C ILE A 9 -40.00 0.71 7.44
N GLU A 10 -40.24 -0.42 8.11
CA GLU A 10 -40.98 -0.45 9.38
C GLU A 10 -40.31 0.48 10.40
N GLY A 11 -41.11 1.30 11.08
CA GLY A 11 -40.65 2.24 12.11
C GLY A 11 -40.18 3.61 11.61
N CYS A 12 -40.10 3.85 10.29
CA CYS A 12 -39.78 5.17 9.74
C CYS A 12 -41.02 6.07 9.57
N LYS A 13 -40.96 7.30 10.08
CA LYS A 13 -41.96 8.35 9.81
C LYS A 13 -41.63 9.07 8.49
N ALA A 14 -42.63 9.64 7.82
CA ALA A 14 -42.36 10.56 6.71
C ALA A 14 -41.62 11.79 7.24
N PHE A 15 -40.62 12.27 6.51
CA PHE A 15 -39.91 13.49 6.89
C PHE A 15 -40.87 14.69 6.88
N PRO A 16 -40.97 15.46 7.98
CA PRO A 16 -41.95 16.52 8.10
C PRO A 16 -41.63 17.69 7.17
N SER A 17 -42.67 18.32 6.61
CA SER A 17 -42.55 19.53 5.79
C SER A 17 -42.33 20.79 6.63
N ASP A 18 -42.77 20.79 7.90
CA ASP A 18 -42.50 21.84 8.87
C ASP A 18 -41.28 21.44 9.71
N GLN A 19 -40.24 22.26 9.64
CA GLN A 19 -38.95 21.98 10.26
C GLN A 19 -38.67 22.77 11.53
N SER A 20 -39.63 23.58 11.99
CA SER A 20 -39.42 24.45 13.16
C SER A 20 -39.02 23.69 14.43
N GLN A 21 -39.47 22.43 14.58
CA GLN A 21 -38.97 21.44 15.54
C GLN A 21 -39.20 20.03 14.99
N ILE A 22 -38.13 19.36 14.53
CA ILE A 22 -38.20 17.94 14.14
C ILE A 22 -37.89 17.09 15.39
N PRO A 23 -38.83 16.26 15.88
CA PRO A 23 -38.59 15.39 17.03
C PRO A 23 -37.51 14.37 16.77
N ASP A 24 -36.99 13.74 17.82
CA ASP A 24 -36.13 12.57 17.70
C ASP A 24 -36.85 11.40 17.02
N GLY A 25 -36.06 10.53 16.40
CA GLY A 25 -36.52 9.30 15.78
C GLY A 25 -36.09 9.14 14.33
N LYS A 26 -36.66 8.13 13.68
CA LYS A 26 -36.29 7.71 12.34
C LYS A 26 -37.26 8.27 11.31
N TYR A 27 -36.74 9.05 10.37
CA TYR A 27 -37.47 9.67 9.28
C TYR A 27 -37.05 9.11 7.94
N MET A 28 -37.90 9.31 6.93
CA MET A 28 -37.69 8.79 5.60
C MET A 28 -38.16 9.79 4.55
N ILE A 29 -37.31 9.99 3.55
CA ILE A 29 -37.59 10.77 2.35
C ILE A 29 -37.68 9.77 1.21
N THR A 30 -38.81 9.80 0.50
CA THR A 30 -39.14 8.81 -0.53
C THR A 30 -39.10 9.43 -1.92
N SER A 31 -38.62 8.68 -2.90
CA SER A 31 -38.87 8.95 -4.32
C SER A 31 -39.42 7.71 -4.99
N ASP A 32 -40.56 7.88 -5.65
CA ASP A 32 -41.17 6.90 -6.57
C ASP A 32 -40.96 7.30 -8.04
N GLU A 33 -40.22 8.39 -8.30
CA GLU A 33 -39.93 8.82 -9.66
C GLU A 33 -38.86 7.92 -10.29
N GLU A 34 -39.23 7.16 -11.32
CA GLU A 34 -38.26 6.39 -12.10
C GLU A 34 -37.27 7.34 -12.78
N ARG A 35 -35.97 7.07 -12.62
CA ARG A 35 -34.92 7.85 -13.26
C ARG A 35 -33.83 6.94 -13.80
N THR A 36 -33.38 7.25 -15.02
CA THR A 36 -32.29 6.55 -15.70
C THR A 36 -31.23 7.55 -16.11
N VAL A 37 -29.97 7.26 -15.80
CA VAL A 37 -28.81 8.06 -16.22
C VAL A 37 -27.92 7.17 -17.07
N GLU A 38 -27.66 7.60 -18.30
CA GLU A 38 -26.81 6.90 -19.26
C GLU A 38 -25.60 7.77 -19.62
N ALA A 39 -24.42 7.19 -19.51
CA ALA A 39 -23.18 7.84 -19.91
C ALA A 39 -22.94 7.74 -21.42
N ALA A 40 -22.62 8.87 -22.03
CA ALA A 40 -22.31 8.97 -23.45
C ALA A 40 -20.80 8.88 -23.75
N ASP A 41 -19.97 9.02 -22.72
CA ASP A 41 -18.51 9.03 -22.78
C ASP A 41 -17.91 8.66 -21.41
N ASP A 42 -16.59 8.85 -21.26
CA ASP A 42 -15.83 8.52 -20.06
C ASP A 42 -15.95 9.57 -18.94
N ASN A 43 -16.74 10.64 -19.14
CA ASN A 43 -17.01 11.63 -18.10
C ASN A 43 -18.11 11.14 -17.16
N ILE A 44 -18.06 11.59 -15.91
CA ILE A 44 -19.09 11.27 -14.92
C ILE A 44 -20.36 12.06 -15.28
N ARG A 45 -21.42 11.34 -15.65
CA ARG A 45 -22.76 11.91 -15.74
C ARG A 45 -23.50 11.64 -14.45
N ALA A 46 -23.94 12.71 -13.78
CA ALA A 46 -24.56 12.59 -12.48
C ALA A 46 -25.80 13.50 -12.36
N GLU A 47 -26.97 12.90 -12.17
CA GLU A 47 -28.27 13.59 -12.13
C GLU A 47 -28.96 13.40 -10.78
N ILE A 48 -29.55 14.46 -10.23
CA ILE A 48 -30.26 14.43 -8.95
C ILE A 48 -31.53 13.59 -9.09
N TRP A 49 -31.65 12.52 -8.31
CA TRP A 49 -32.86 11.72 -8.24
C TRP A 49 -33.94 12.37 -7.38
N PHE A 50 -33.59 12.69 -6.13
CA PHE A 50 -34.45 13.36 -5.17
C PHE A 50 -33.61 14.09 -4.11
N LYS A 51 -34.24 14.98 -3.35
CA LYS A 51 -33.61 15.85 -2.36
C LYS A 51 -34.38 15.81 -1.04
N THR A 52 -33.68 16.07 0.07
CA THR A 52 -34.34 16.54 1.30
C THR A 52 -34.96 17.92 1.05
N PRO A 53 -35.96 18.35 1.85
CA PRO A 53 -36.21 19.78 2.02
C PRO A 53 -34.99 20.45 2.69
N ALA A 54 -34.91 21.78 2.65
CA ALA A 54 -33.84 22.52 3.31
C ALA A 54 -33.88 22.33 4.83
N LEU A 55 -32.85 21.69 5.37
CA LEU A 55 -32.60 21.36 6.78
C LEU A 55 -32.03 22.57 7.53
N ASP A 56 -32.61 22.90 8.68
CA ASP A 56 -32.01 23.91 9.54
C ASP A 56 -30.80 23.38 10.33
N ILE A 57 -29.99 24.31 10.87
CA ILE A 57 -28.78 23.95 11.60
C ILE A 57 -29.06 23.13 12.87
N ALA A 58 -30.23 23.33 13.49
CA ALA A 58 -30.63 22.60 14.69
C ALA A 58 -30.90 21.12 14.36
N THR A 59 -31.53 20.85 13.22
CA THR A 59 -31.79 19.50 12.72
C THR A 59 -30.48 18.84 12.31
N ILE A 60 -29.64 19.53 11.52
CA ILE A 60 -28.37 18.97 11.00
C ILE A 60 -27.48 18.44 12.13
N ARG A 61 -27.39 19.19 13.24
CA ARG A 61 -26.57 18.81 14.41
C ARG A 61 -27.04 17.54 15.12
N LYS A 62 -28.29 17.13 14.90
CA LYS A 62 -28.90 15.96 15.54
C LYS A 62 -28.99 14.76 14.61
N ILE A 63 -28.61 14.88 13.35
CA ILE A 63 -28.61 13.74 12.42
C ILE A 63 -27.54 12.76 12.88
N ASP A 64 -27.91 11.58 13.37
CA ASP A 64 -26.98 10.52 13.77
C ASP A 64 -26.54 9.71 12.55
N ARG A 65 -27.52 9.13 11.86
CA ARG A 65 -27.28 8.22 10.74
C ARG A 65 -28.08 8.61 9.51
N LEU A 66 -27.45 8.41 8.35
CA LEU A 66 -28.09 8.46 7.04
C LEU A 66 -27.89 7.13 6.34
N GLN A 67 -28.97 6.60 5.74
CA GLN A 67 -28.91 5.36 4.97
C GLN A 67 -29.74 5.50 3.71
N LEU A 68 -29.15 5.14 2.57
CA LEU A 68 -29.83 5.07 1.28
C LEU A 68 -30.24 3.63 0.99
N LEU A 69 -31.52 3.41 0.72
CA LEU A 69 -32.04 2.16 0.16
C LEU A 69 -32.63 2.46 -1.22
N ALA A 70 -32.17 1.76 -2.24
CA ALA A 70 -32.61 1.97 -3.61
C ALA A 70 -32.97 0.64 -4.30
N ASP A 71 -34.17 0.59 -4.87
CA ASP A 71 -34.52 -0.40 -5.91
C ASP A 71 -33.97 0.14 -7.23
N SER A 72 -32.85 -0.44 -7.65
CA SER A 72 -32.12 -0.01 -8.83
C SER A 72 -31.47 -1.19 -9.54
N HIS A 73 -31.18 -0.98 -10.82
CA HIS A 73 -30.40 -1.90 -11.61
C HIS A 73 -29.44 -1.11 -12.50
N ASP A 74 -28.29 -1.72 -12.74
CA ASP A 74 -27.30 -1.29 -13.70
C ASP A 74 -27.46 -2.06 -15.01
N GLN A 75 -27.25 -1.38 -16.14
CA GLN A 75 -27.11 -2.00 -17.45
C GLN A 75 -25.84 -1.49 -18.13
N GLY A 76 -25.06 -2.41 -18.64
CA GLY A 76 -23.84 -2.12 -19.40
C GLY A 76 -23.19 -3.41 -19.87
N TYR A 77 -22.18 -3.27 -20.73
CA TYR A 77 -21.29 -4.35 -21.15
C TYR A 77 -19.85 -3.93 -20.83
N ALA A 78 -19.09 -4.83 -20.22
CA ALA A 78 -17.73 -4.54 -19.76
C ALA A 78 -16.71 -4.87 -20.85
N ASP A 79 -16.51 -3.97 -21.82
CA ASP A 79 -15.40 -4.08 -22.77
C ASP A 79 -14.06 -3.60 -22.15
N VAL A 80 -14.14 -2.79 -21.08
CA VAL A 80 -13.01 -2.25 -20.34
C VAL A 80 -13.22 -2.54 -18.85
N THR A 81 -12.90 -3.76 -18.45
CA THR A 81 -12.94 -4.17 -17.03
C THR A 81 -12.03 -3.29 -16.15
N SER A 82 -11.09 -2.55 -16.74
CA SER A 82 -10.13 -1.64 -16.12
C SER A 82 -10.57 -0.20 -15.88
N GLY A 83 -11.81 0.17 -16.20
CA GLY A 83 -12.30 1.57 -16.08
C GLY A 83 -12.65 2.06 -14.68
N GLY A 84 -12.73 1.17 -13.68
CA GLY A 84 -13.20 1.53 -12.32
C GLY A 84 -14.73 1.50 -12.17
N ASN A 85 -15.31 2.39 -11.36
CA ASN A 85 -16.77 2.41 -11.15
C ASN A 85 -17.51 2.84 -12.42
N TRP A 86 -18.53 2.07 -12.78
CA TRP A 86 -19.33 2.31 -13.98
C TRP A 86 -20.67 2.98 -13.65
N THR A 87 -21.25 2.66 -12.49
CA THR A 87 -22.49 3.24 -11.97
C THR A 87 -22.47 3.28 -10.45
N TRP A 88 -23.00 4.33 -9.82
CA TRP A 88 -23.13 4.45 -8.35
C TRP A 88 -24.19 5.50 -7.98
N PHE A 89 -24.47 5.65 -6.69
CA PHE A 89 -25.21 6.81 -6.16
C PHE A 89 -24.27 7.78 -5.47
N GLU A 90 -24.61 9.06 -5.48
CA GLU A 90 -23.92 10.06 -4.65
C GLU A 90 -24.88 10.69 -3.66
N LEU A 91 -24.41 10.91 -2.43
CA LEU A 91 -24.98 11.89 -1.53
C LEU A 91 -24.23 13.20 -1.74
N ALA A 92 -24.96 14.23 -2.15
CA ALA A 92 -24.42 15.56 -2.42
C ALA A 92 -25.09 16.59 -1.51
N ILE A 93 -24.27 17.49 -0.95
CA ILE A 93 -24.77 18.64 -0.23
C ILE A 93 -25.03 19.76 -1.23
N LEU A 94 -26.23 20.35 -1.21
CA LEU A 94 -26.60 21.50 -2.03
C LEU A 94 -26.64 22.78 -1.18
N GLU A 95 -26.53 23.94 -1.81
CA GLU A 95 -26.61 25.25 -1.12
C GLU A 95 -28.03 25.56 -0.63
N ASP A 96 -29.03 25.15 -1.41
CA ASP A 96 -30.46 25.33 -1.13
C ASP A 96 -31.31 24.40 -2.02
N GLU A 97 -32.64 24.48 -1.89
CA GLU A 97 -33.58 23.63 -2.63
C GLU A 97 -33.54 23.86 -4.15
N SER A 98 -33.18 25.08 -4.59
CA SER A 98 -33.12 25.47 -6.01
C SER A 98 -31.84 25.01 -6.69
N ALA A 99 -30.77 24.78 -5.92
CA ALA A 99 -29.49 24.33 -6.44
C ALA A 99 -29.59 22.94 -7.12
N TYR A 100 -28.89 22.80 -8.24
CA TYR A 100 -28.85 21.56 -9.05
C TYR A 100 -27.44 21.00 -9.20
N LYS A 101 -26.45 21.65 -8.57
CA LYS A 101 -25.05 21.21 -8.49
C LYS A 101 -24.64 21.10 -7.02
N PRO A 102 -23.72 20.18 -6.68
CA PRO A 102 -23.15 20.12 -5.34
C PRO A 102 -22.52 21.45 -4.92
N ARG A 103 -22.61 21.73 -3.63
CA ARG A 103 -21.92 22.83 -2.98
C ARG A 103 -20.42 22.62 -3.08
N VAL A 104 -19.70 23.67 -3.44
CA VAL A 104 -18.23 23.70 -3.47
C VAL A 104 -17.73 24.53 -2.31
N LYS A 105 -16.91 23.95 -1.44
CA LYS A 105 -16.26 24.64 -0.32
C LYS A 105 -14.76 24.54 -0.48
N ASP A 106 -14.08 25.67 -0.60
CA ASP A 106 -12.63 25.76 -0.82
C ASP A 106 -12.12 24.90 -2.00
N GLY A 107 -12.88 24.86 -3.09
CA GLY A 107 -12.57 24.06 -4.28
C GLY A 107 -12.92 22.56 -4.17
N VAL A 108 -13.51 22.12 -3.05
CA VAL A 108 -13.93 20.73 -2.80
C VAL A 108 -15.44 20.59 -3.02
N GLU A 109 -15.84 19.68 -3.90
CA GLU A 109 -17.24 19.27 -4.03
C GLU A 109 -17.67 18.44 -2.82
N LEU A 110 -18.74 18.85 -2.15
CA LEU A 110 -19.30 18.16 -0.99
C LEU A 110 -20.17 16.98 -1.45
N VAL A 111 -19.49 15.94 -1.95
CA VAL A 111 -20.06 14.75 -2.57
C VAL A 111 -19.41 13.49 -2.01
N TRP A 112 -20.23 12.47 -1.76
CA TRP A 112 -19.80 11.16 -1.30
C TRP A 112 -20.49 10.04 -2.07
N LYS A 113 -19.70 9.07 -2.51
CA LYS A 113 -20.17 7.95 -3.31
C LYS A 113 -20.68 6.82 -2.42
N SER A 114 -21.84 6.28 -2.76
CA SER A 114 -22.56 5.20 -2.07
C SER A 114 -21.87 3.82 -2.12
N HIS A 115 -20.99 3.62 -3.10
CA HIS A 115 -20.21 2.41 -3.24
C HIS A 115 -19.17 2.59 -4.34
N TYR A 116 -18.21 1.67 -4.30
CA TYR A 116 -17.46 1.29 -5.48
C TYR A 116 -18.03 -0.04 -5.98
N ASN A 117 -18.02 -0.30 -7.28
CA ASN A 117 -18.32 -1.64 -7.80
C ASN A 117 -17.23 -2.59 -7.22
N ARG A 118 -17.40 -3.49 -6.23
CA ARG A 118 -18.56 -4.13 -5.58
C ARG A 118 -18.26 -4.47 -4.08
N PHE A 119 -19.35 -4.56 -3.30
CA PHE A 119 -19.60 -5.16 -1.95
C PHE A 119 -19.07 -4.47 -0.66
N LEU A 120 -20.05 -3.91 0.07
CA LEU A 120 -20.20 -3.76 1.53
C LEU A 120 -19.56 -2.56 2.28
N GLU A 121 -20.49 -1.68 2.67
CA GLU A 121 -20.65 -0.80 3.86
C GLU A 121 -19.79 0.46 4.11
N GLU A 122 -20.49 1.43 4.73
CA GLU A 122 -20.28 2.88 4.73
C GLU A 122 -20.73 3.51 6.07
N GLU A 123 -20.02 4.54 6.57
CA GLU A 123 -20.57 5.62 7.43
C GLU A 123 -19.81 6.93 7.17
N PHE A 124 -20.50 8.08 7.12
CA PHE A 124 -19.91 9.42 6.90
C PHE A 124 -20.77 10.55 7.49
N GLY A 125 -20.14 11.68 7.86
CA GLY A 125 -20.80 12.88 8.39
C GLY A 125 -20.66 14.14 7.50
N TRP A 126 -21.66 15.03 7.53
CA TRP A 126 -21.81 16.17 6.60
C TRP A 126 -21.99 17.53 7.28
N ASP A 127 -21.82 18.61 6.50
CA ASP A 127 -22.18 19.99 6.89
C ASP A 127 -22.72 20.80 5.69
N GLY A 128 -24.03 21.09 5.71
CA GLY A 128 -24.83 21.84 4.73
C GLY A 128 -26.32 21.47 4.82
N ASN A 129 -27.22 22.23 4.19
CA ASN A 129 -28.66 22.20 4.50
C ASN A 129 -29.54 21.38 3.56
N VAL A 130 -29.08 20.89 2.41
CA VAL A 130 -29.89 19.97 1.58
C VAL A 130 -29.05 18.76 1.20
N ILE A 131 -29.58 17.56 1.41
CA ILE A 131 -28.96 16.30 0.97
C ILE A 131 -29.69 15.81 -0.27
N ALA A 132 -28.96 15.68 -1.37
CA ALA A 132 -29.45 15.15 -2.63
C ALA A 132 -28.89 13.74 -2.87
N VAL A 133 -29.72 12.83 -3.36
CA VAL A 133 -29.30 11.54 -3.91
C VAL A 133 -29.16 11.69 -5.42
N ARG A 134 -27.98 11.44 -5.98
CA ARG A 134 -27.73 11.48 -7.43
C ARG A 134 -27.50 10.07 -7.96
N LEU A 135 -27.97 9.81 -9.18
CA LEU A 135 -27.54 8.65 -9.94
C LEU A 135 -26.34 9.03 -10.80
N CYS A 136 -25.32 8.18 -10.81
CA CYS A 136 -24.10 8.41 -11.58
C CYS A 136 -23.87 7.25 -12.55
N ALA A 137 -23.53 7.58 -13.79
CA ALA A 137 -23.03 6.64 -14.79
C ALA A 137 -21.75 7.20 -15.44
N ARG A 138 -20.86 6.32 -15.84
CA ARG A 138 -19.62 6.63 -16.56
C ARG A 138 -19.37 5.54 -17.60
N PHE A 139 -18.72 5.91 -18.70
CA PHE A 139 -18.42 5.08 -19.87
C PHE A 139 -19.60 4.85 -20.79
N THR A 140 -19.34 4.97 -22.09
CA THR A 140 -20.34 4.77 -23.14
C THR A 140 -21.07 3.44 -22.96
N GLY A 141 -22.41 3.47 -22.98
CA GLY A 141 -23.24 2.26 -22.90
C GLY A 141 -23.51 1.76 -21.48
N TRP A 142 -23.00 2.44 -20.45
CA TRP A 142 -23.38 2.22 -19.07
C TRP A 142 -24.53 3.13 -18.65
N SER A 143 -25.50 2.53 -17.98
CA SER A 143 -26.62 3.23 -17.39
C SER A 143 -26.99 2.66 -16.03
N ILE A 144 -27.49 3.54 -15.17
CA ILE A 144 -28.13 3.18 -13.91
C ILE A 144 -29.57 3.64 -13.96
N ALA A 145 -30.48 2.74 -13.60
CA ALA A 145 -31.89 3.03 -13.49
C ALA A 145 -32.33 2.75 -12.05
N ALA A 146 -32.96 3.75 -11.43
CA ALA A 146 -33.53 3.61 -10.10
C ALA A 146 -35.03 3.87 -10.16
N ARG A 147 -35.78 3.00 -9.48
CA ARG A 147 -37.24 2.98 -9.50
C ARG A 147 -37.86 3.51 -8.24
N LYS A 148 -37.29 3.13 -7.09
CA LYS A 148 -37.79 3.55 -5.79
C LYS A 148 -36.66 3.72 -4.79
N GLY A 149 -36.63 4.88 -4.14
CA GLY A 149 -35.53 5.28 -3.26
C GLY A 149 -36.03 5.76 -1.90
N TYR A 150 -35.28 5.43 -0.87
CA TYR A 150 -35.49 5.85 0.51
C TYR A 150 -34.19 6.39 1.07
N LEU A 151 -34.18 7.65 1.46
CA LEU A 151 -33.14 8.19 2.34
C LEU A 151 -33.72 8.19 3.75
N THR A 152 -33.23 7.30 4.61
CA THR A 152 -33.60 7.31 6.03
C THR A 152 -32.63 8.16 6.83
N MET A 153 -33.17 8.95 7.74
CA MET A 153 -32.43 9.86 8.60
C MET A 153 -32.82 9.57 10.05
N GLU A 154 -31.85 9.21 10.87
CA GLU A 154 -32.02 9.04 12.32
C GLU A 154 -31.64 10.38 12.98
N ILE A 155 -32.59 10.99 13.69
CA ILE A 155 -32.42 12.25 14.41
C ILE A 155 -32.39 11.94 15.91
N ASP A 156 -31.32 12.33 16.58
CA ASP A 156 -31.13 12.15 18.02
C ASP A 156 -31.82 13.27 18.82
N THR A 157 -31.97 13.04 20.12
CA THR A 157 -32.52 14.01 21.07
C THR A 157 -31.53 15.16 21.29
N ASP A 158 -30.24 14.81 21.44
CA ASP A 158 -29.16 15.74 21.75
C ASP A 158 -28.34 16.12 20.51
N ASP A 159 -27.67 17.26 20.56
CA ASP A 159 -26.69 17.65 19.53
C ASP A 159 -25.55 16.62 19.52
N ILE A 160 -25.23 16.12 18.34
CA ILE A 160 -24.16 15.14 18.16
C ILE A 160 -22.85 15.91 18.03
N GLU A 161 -21.95 15.66 18.97
CA GLU A 161 -20.61 16.21 18.94
C GLU A 161 -19.86 15.64 17.72
N ARG A 162 -19.45 16.52 16.82
CA ARG A 162 -18.72 16.18 15.60
C ARG A 162 -17.42 16.95 15.58
N ASP A 163 -16.37 16.30 15.10
CA ASP A 163 -15.14 17.00 14.78
C ASP A 163 -15.43 18.10 13.74
N PRO A 164 -14.81 19.28 13.86
CA PRO A 164 -14.95 20.32 12.86
C PRO A 164 -14.52 19.78 11.49
N PRO A 165 -15.19 20.19 10.40
CA PRO A 165 -14.80 19.77 9.06
C PRO A 165 -13.33 20.17 8.81
N PRO A 166 -12.58 19.33 8.08
CA PRO A 166 -11.18 19.62 7.80
C PRO A 166 -11.03 20.96 7.06
N ALA A 167 -9.89 21.63 7.26
CA ALA A 167 -9.54 22.86 6.56
C ALA A 167 -9.24 22.56 5.08
N TYR A 168 -10.30 22.40 4.29
CA TYR A 168 -10.26 21.95 2.90
C TYR A 168 -9.28 22.77 2.05
N GLY A 169 -9.29 24.10 2.18
CA GLY A 169 -8.37 24.96 1.42
C GLY A 169 -6.87 24.65 1.64
N GLU A 170 -6.46 24.35 2.88
CA GLU A 170 -5.07 23.98 3.17
C GLU A 170 -4.71 22.61 2.60
N ILE A 171 -5.64 21.66 2.63
CA ILE A 171 -5.45 20.31 2.12
C ILE A 171 -5.38 20.34 0.59
N VAL A 172 -6.27 21.07 -0.06
CA VAL A 172 -6.31 21.27 -1.52
C VAL A 172 -5.00 21.88 -2.00
N SER A 173 -4.53 22.96 -1.37
CA SER A 173 -3.25 23.59 -1.76
C SER A 173 -2.06 22.63 -1.65
N LYS A 174 -2.01 21.77 -0.61
CA LYS A 174 -0.97 20.73 -0.48
C LYS A 174 -1.05 19.70 -1.60
N ILE A 175 -2.26 19.23 -1.94
CA ILE A 175 -2.49 18.27 -3.02
C ILE A 175 -2.08 18.87 -4.36
N GLU A 176 -2.48 20.10 -4.66
CA GLU A 176 -2.13 20.81 -5.89
C GLU A 176 -0.61 20.95 -6.06
N ASN A 177 0.10 21.23 -4.96
CA ASN A 177 1.56 21.27 -4.96
C ASN A 177 2.17 19.88 -5.27
N ILE A 178 1.67 18.80 -4.68
CA ILE A 178 2.14 17.43 -5.00
C ILE A 178 1.84 17.09 -6.45
N GLN A 179 0.63 17.42 -6.95
CA GLN A 179 0.25 17.21 -8.34
C GLN A 179 1.11 18.01 -9.31
N ALA A 180 1.48 19.25 -8.97
CA ALA A 180 2.36 20.07 -9.79
C ALA A 180 3.75 19.42 -9.92
N VAL A 181 4.31 18.97 -8.80
CA VAL A 181 5.58 18.22 -8.77
C VAL A 181 5.50 16.95 -9.62
N PHE A 182 4.44 16.14 -9.45
CA PHE A 182 4.27 14.94 -10.25
C PHE A 182 4.08 15.24 -11.74
N ARG A 183 3.32 16.27 -12.11
CA ARG A 183 3.16 16.69 -13.52
C ARG A 183 4.47 17.15 -14.14
N GLU A 184 5.29 17.91 -13.42
CA GLU A 184 6.61 18.34 -13.88
C GLU A 184 7.57 17.17 -14.09
N VAL A 185 7.59 16.23 -13.13
CA VAL A 185 8.38 15.00 -13.24
C VAL A 185 7.89 14.17 -14.43
N ASN A 186 6.58 13.98 -14.57
CA ASN A 186 5.99 13.16 -15.64
C ASN A 186 6.19 13.78 -17.03
N SER A 187 6.07 15.10 -17.17
CA SER A 187 6.31 15.78 -18.46
C SER A 187 7.77 15.71 -18.90
N SER A 188 8.68 15.56 -17.95
CA SER A 188 10.12 15.47 -18.17
C SER A 188 10.61 14.04 -18.44
N ILE A 189 9.81 13.01 -18.13
CA ILE A 189 10.21 11.60 -18.22
C ILE A 189 9.27 10.85 -19.17
N GLN A 190 9.78 10.36 -20.31
CA GLN A 190 9.05 9.44 -21.22
C GLN A 190 8.95 7.99 -20.66
N ALA A 191 8.77 7.82 -19.36
CA ALA A 191 8.72 6.50 -18.73
C ALA A 191 7.31 5.90 -18.81
N GLY A 192 7.24 4.57 -18.86
CA GLY A 192 5.98 3.82 -18.87
C GLY A 192 5.18 3.86 -17.56
N PHE A 193 5.64 4.59 -16.54
CA PHE A 193 4.90 4.85 -15.31
C PHE A 193 5.00 6.32 -14.92
N MET A 194 3.84 6.92 -14.75
CA MET A 194 3.69 8.30 -14.34
C MET A 194 2.98 8.28 -12.98
N PRO A 195 3.67 8.55 -11.85
CA PRO A 195 2.99 8.75 -10.58
C PRO A 195 1.92 9.83 -10.77
N THR A 196 0.66 9.47 -10.58
CA THR A 196 -0.48 10.38 -10.69
C THR A 196 -1.28 10.30 -9.40
N LEU A 197 -1.74 11.45 -8.94
CA LEU A 197 -2.75 11.47 -7.90
C LEU A 197 -4.13 11.29 -8.56
N PRO A 198 -5.11 10.67 -7.89
CA PRO A 198 -6.44 10.43 -8.45
C PRO A 198 -7.14 11.66 -9.04
N ASP A 199 -7.89 11.53 -10.13
CA ASP A 199 -8.63 12.68 -10.70
C ASP A 199 -9.75 13.21 -9.75
N ALA A 200 -10.19 12.40 -8.78
CA ALA A 200 -11.28 12.72 -7.86
C ALA A 200 -10.87 13.39 -6.52
N LEU A 201 -9.63 13.91 -6.41
CA LEU A 201 -9.04 14.43 -5.16
C LEU A 201 -9.84 15.52 -4.46
N HIS A 202 -10.63 16.29 -5.21
CA HIS A 202 -11.40 17.42 -4.67
C HIS A 202 -12.83 17.03 -4.31
N THR A 203 -13.01 15.80 -3.80
CA THR A 203 -14.28 15.35 -3.21
C THR A 203 -14.11 15.19 -1.72
N ALA A 204 -15.12 15.59 -0.96
CA ALA A 204 -15.05 15.55 0.50
C ALA A 204 -14.87 14.12 1.05
N GLN A 205 -15.21 13.07 0.29
CA GLN A 205 -14.91 11.68 0.63
C GLN A 205 -13.41 11.38 0.77
N LEU A 206 -12.58 11.89 -0.15
CA LEU A 206 -11.13 11.64 -0.15
C LEU A 206 -10.34 12.56 0.79
N LEU A 207 -10.98 13.64 1.24
CA LEU A 207 -10.41 14.63 2.15
C LEU A 207 -10.94 14.50 3.58
N SER A 208 -11.86 13.57 3.82
CA SER A 208 -12.35 13.26 5.15
C SER A 208 -11.19 12.78 6.02
N THR A 209 -10.88 13.56 7.05
CA THR A 209 -9.88 13.23 8.06
C THR A 209 -10.53 12.64 9.31
N GLY A 210 -11.70 12.00 9.18
CA GLY A 210 -12.53 11.56 10.31
C GLY A 210 -11.75 10.82 11.40
N ALA A 211 -12.38 10.63 12.57
CA ALA A 211 -11.89 10.09 13.85
C ALA A 211 -10.97 8.84 13.83
N GLU A 212 -10.65 8.30 12.66
CA GLU A 212 -9.65 7.28 12.48
C GLU A 212 -8.23 7.76 12.84
N ARG A 213 -7.56 6.96 13.66
CA ARG A 213 -6.13 7.13 13.99
C ARG A 213 -5.21 7.33 12.77
N PRO A 214 -4.07 8.02 12.89
CA PRO A 214 -3.07 8.09 11.82
C PRO A 214 -2.60 6.70 11.34
N LEU A 215 -2.19 6.64 10.07
CA LEU A 215 -1.66 5.45 9.43
C LEU A 215 -0.31 5.02 10.01
N ARG A 216 -0.05 3.72 9.94
CA ARG A 216 1.20 3.06 10.30
C ARG A 216 1.58 2.15 9.15
N VAL A 217 2.72 2.41 8.52
CA VAL A 217 3.12 1.69 7.31
C VAL A 217 4.57 1.19 7.40
N LEU A 218 4.79 0.03 6.81
CA LEU A 218 6.05 -0.70 6.84
C LEU A 218 6.57 -0.96 5.43
N SER A 219 7.83 -0.59 5.17
CA SER A 219 8.57 -0.89 3.96
C SER A 219 9.72 -1.85 4.27
N LEU A 220 9.82 -2.95 3.52
CA LEU A 220 10.86 -3.97 3.68
C LEU A 220 11.68 -4.12 2.39
N ASP A 221 12.98 -3.89 2.49
CA ASP A 221 13.87 -3.97 1.34
C ASP A 221 14.16 -5.41 0.90
N GLY A 222 14.60 -5.56 -0.35
CA GLY A 222 15.17 -6.80 -0.85
C GLY A 222 16.61 -7.04 -0.38
N GLY A 223 17.00 -8.31 -0.23
CA GLY A 223 18.35 -8.64 0.22
C GLY A 223 18.67 -10.09 0.58
N GLY A 224 17.90 -11.08 0.09
CA GLY A 224 18.21 -12.50 0.26
C GLY A 224 18.21 -12.97 1.72
N VAL A 225 19.18 -13.80 2.11
CA VAL A 225 19.30 -14.34 3.48
C VAL A 225 19.37 -13.24 4.55
N ARG A 226 19.83 -12.05 4.16
CA ARG A 226 19.97 -10.89 5.06
C ARG A 226 18.63 -10.33 5.55
N GLY A 227 17.50 -10.76 4.99
CA GLY A 227 16.16 -10.45 5.53
C GLY A 227 15.96 -10.87 6.99
N LEU A 228 16.76 -11.81 7.51
CA LEU A 228 16.77 -12.11 8.95
C LEU A 228 17.14 -10.89 9.79
N SER A 229 18.08 -10.06 9.32
CA SER A 229 18.42 -8.80 9.98
C SER A 229 17.21 -7.87 10.07
N SER A 230 16.47 -7.72 8.96
CA SER A 230 15.25 -6.91 8.90
C SER A 230 14.17 -7.42 9.87
N LEU A 231 13.99 -8.75 9.97
CA LEU A 231 13.07 -9.36 10.92
C LEU A 231 13.49 -9.12 12.38
N HIS A 232 14.78 -9.21 12.71
CA HIS A 232 15.27 -8.89 14.05
C HIS A 232 15.09 -7.41 14.41
N LEU A 233 15.33 -6.50 13.48
CA LEU A 233 15.05 -5.07 13.66
C LEU A 233 13.55 -4.81 13.89
N LEU A 234 12.69 -5.42 13.06
CA LEU A 234 11.23 -5.31 13.23
C LEU A 234 10.79 -5.89 14.58
N ASN A 235 11.38 -7.01 15.02
CA ASN A 235 11.07 -7.63 16.30
C ASN A 235 11.42 -6.70 17.46
N ALA A 236 12.56 -6.00 17.39
CA ALA A 236 12.96 -5.03 18.42
C ALA A 236 11.97 -3.86 18.53
N VAL A 237 11.48 -3.35 17.39
CA VAL A 237 10.44 -2.31 17.37
C VAL A 237 9.12 -2.84 17.92
N MET A 238 8.65 -3.98 17.41
CA MET A 238 7.37 -4.58 17.80
C MET A 238 7.33 -4.97 19.29
N LYS A 239 8.42 -5.50 19.85
CA LYS A 239 8.51 -5.82 21.28
C LYS A 239 8.38 -4.61 22.18
N LYS A 240 8.86 -3.43 21.74
CA LYS A 240 8.68 -2.17 22.49
C LYS A 240 7.33 -1.53 22.26
N ALA A 241 6.75 -1.69 21.06
CA ALA A 241 5.49 -1.07 20.68
C ALA A 241 4.29 -1.90 21.15
N ALA A 242 4.15 -3.12 20.65
CA ALA A 242 3.00 -3.98 20.83
C ALA A 242 3.43 -5.47 20.86
N PRO A 243 4.04 -5.92 21.97
CA PRO A 243 4.67 -7.25 22.07
C PRO A 243 3.70 -8.42 21.84
N ASP A 244 2.42 -8.23 22.16
CA ASP A 244 1.38 -9.26 22.04
C ASP A 244 0.59 -9.18 20.71
N LYS A 245 0.97 -8.27 19.81
CA LYS A 245 0.28 -8.09 18.52
C LYS A 245 1.13 -8.55 17.35
N LYS A 246 0.48 -9.10 16.33
CA LYS A 246 1.09 -9.41 15.04
C LYS A 246 1.25 -8.13 14.22
N PRO A 247 2.21 -8.08 13.27
CA PRO A 247 2.38 -6.92 12.41
C PRO A 247 1.10 -6.56 11.63
N CYS A 248 0.31 -7.53 11.18
CA CYS A 248 -0.98 -7.25 10.50
C CYS A 248 -2.04 -6.57 11.39
N GLU A 249 -1.85 -6.54 12.71
CA GLU A 249 -2.72 -5.84 13.67
C GLU A 249 -2.20 -4.44 14.00
N VAL A 250 -0.95 -4.15 13.62
CA VAL A 250 -0.23 -2.91 13.91
C VAL A 250 -0.04 -2.06 12.66
N PHE A 251 0.13 -2.63 11.48
CA PHE A 251 0.35 -1.87 10.26
C PHE A 251 -0.90 -1.85 9.38
N ASP A 252 -1.25 -0.66 8.87
CA ASP A 252 -2.30 -0.47 7.87
C ASP A 252 -1.85 -0.94 6.49
N MET A 253 -0.56 -0.81 6.20
CA MET A 253 0.03 -1.26 4.95
C MET A 253 1.46 -1.78 5.14
N ILE A 254 1.77 -2.91 4.51
CA ILE A 254 3.11 -3.50 4.47
C ILE A 254 3.50 -3.71 3.00
N GLY A 255 4.54 -3.01 2.55
CA GLY A 255 5.13 -3.15 1.23
C GLY A 255 6.51 -3.79 1.28
N GLY A 256 6.83 -4.64 0.31
CA GLY A 256 8.15 -5.27 0.28
C GLY A 256 8.65 -5.64 -1.12
N THR A 257 9.96 -5.76 -1.27
CA THR A 257 10.59 -6.22 -2.52
C THR A 257 11.50 -7.42 -2.25
N SER A 258 11.61 -8.35 -3.20
CA SER A 258 12.40 -9.59 -3.01
C SER A 258 12.03 -10.30 -1.70
N THR A 259 13.02 -10.76 -0.95
CA THR A 259 12.91 -11.16 0.45
C THR A 259 11.96 -10.30 1.28
N GLY A 260 12.04 -8.96 1.20
CA GLY A 260 11.15 -8.06 1.93
C GLY A 260 9.68 -8.23 1.51
N GLY A 261 9.43 -8.49 0.23
CA GLY A 261 8.09 -8.81 -0.30
C GLY A 261 7.58 -10.15 0.22
N TYR A 262 8.46 -11.16 0.26
CA TYR A 262 8.12 -12.45 0.84
C TYR A 262 7.82 -12.35 2.35
N ILE A 263 8.63 -11.59 3.10
CA ILE A 263 8.40 -11.30 4.52
C ILE A 263 7.09 -10.51 4.71
N ALA A 264 6.79 -9.54 3.85
CA ALA A 264 5.54 -8.79 3.90
C ALA A 264 4.31 -9.72 3.76
N ILE A 265 4.39 -10.69 2.85
CA ILE A 265 3.37 -11.75 2.70
C ILE A 265 3.25 -12.58 3.98
N MET A 266 4.38 -13.04 4.56
CA MET A 266 4.37 -13.85 5.78
C MET A 266 3.74 -13.11 6.96
N LEU A 267 4.14 -11.86 7.20
CA LEU A 267 3.70 -11.06 8.34
C LEU A 267 2.28 -10.51 8.19
N GLY A 268 1.95 -10.02 7.00
CA GLY A 268 0.67 -9.37 6.71
C GLY A 268 -0.39 -10.38 6.25
N ARG A 269 -0.15 -11.04 5.12
CA ARG A 269 -1.16 -11.86 4.42
C ARG A 269 -1.35 -13.23 5.07
N LEU A 270 -0.28 -13.83 5.57
CA LEU A 270 -0.30 -15.11 6.30
C LEU A 270 -0.39 -14.91 7.83
N LYS A 271 -0.47 -13.66 8.29
CA LYS A 271 -0.76 -13.26 9.67
C LYS A 271 0.17 -13.95 10.70
N MET A 272 1.45 -14.05 10.38
CA MET A 272 2.47 -14.62 11.27
C MET A 272 2.95 -13.58 12.30
N SER A 273 3.35 -14.05 13.49
CA SER A 273 4.11 -13.20 14.40
C SER A 273 5.54 -13.01 13.88
N VAL A 274 6.25 -11.99 14.39
CA VAL A 274 7.64 -11.75 13.96
C VAL A 274 8.55 -12.92 14.35
N ASP A 275 8.40 -13.46 15.56
CA ASP A 275 9.20 -14.61 16.02
C ASP A 275 8.92 -15.88 15.18
N GLU A 276 7.66 -16.14 14.83
CA GLU A 276 7.32 -17.25 13.94
C GLU A 276 7.94 -17.06 12.55
N CYS A 277 7.88 -15.84 12.03
CA CYS A 277 8.46 -15.49 10.73
C CYS A 277 9.99 -15.66 10.75
N ILE A 278 10.68 -15.27 11.82
CA ILE A 278 12.13 -15.48 11.97
C ILE A 278 12.48 -16.97 11.84
N GLY A 279 11.80 -17.82 12.62
CA GLY A 279 12.08 -19.26 12.61
C GLY A 279 11.85 -19.90 11.24
N LYS A 280 10.67 -19.65 10.64
CA LYS A 280 10.34 -20.20 9.31
C LYS A 280 11.25 -19.64 8.21
N TYR A 281 11.57 -18.35 8.24
CA TYR A 281 12.44 -17.73 7.25
C TYR A 281 13.86 -18.29 7.34
N GLN A 282 14.41 -18.43 8.55
CA GLN A 282 15.73 -19.05 8.75
C GLN A 282 15.78 -20.47 8.20
N ASP A 283 14.79 -21.31 8.52
CA ASP A 283 14.71 -22.68 8.00
C ASP A 283 14.64 -22.71 6.47
N PHE A 284 13.93 -21.77 5.85
CA PHE A 284 13.80 -21.69 4.40
C PHE A 284 15.11 -21.29 3.76
N MET A 285 15.77 -20.24 4.27
CA MET A 285 17.07 -19.79 3.76
C MET A 285 18.12 -20.89 3.80
N VAL A 286 18.17 -21.67 4.89
CA VAL A 286 19.08 -22.83 4.98
C VAL A 286 18.73 -23.87 3.91
N LYS A 287 17.45 -24.23 3.73
CA LYS A 287 17.06 -25.25 2.74
C LYS A 287 17.32 -24.81 1.30
N ILE A 288 17.15 -23.54 0.99
CA ILE A 288 17.30 -22.98 -0.35
C ILE A 288 18.78 -22.83 -0.72
N PHE A 289 19.58 -22.23 0.18
CA PHE A 289 20.93 -21.78 -0.15
C PHE A 289 22.07 -22.68 0.34
N ASN A 290 21.78 -23.78 1.06
CA ASN A 290 22.78 -24.75 1.49
C ASN A 290 23.24 -25.68 0.35
N LYS A 291 23.80 -25.10 -0.70
CA LYS A 291 24.51 -25.80 -1.79
C LYS A 291 25.98 -25.37 -1.80
N GLY A 292 26.90 -26.33 -1.97
CA GLY A 292 28.32 -26.03 -2.10
C GLY A 292 28.65 -25.26 -3.40
N THR A 293 29.66 -24.39 -3.35
CA THR A 293 30.05 -23.48 -4.45
C THR A 293 30.32 -24.18 -5.79
N LEU A 294 30.89 -25.40 -5.75
CA LEU A 294 31.14 -26.21 -6.95
C LEU A 294 29.83 -26.62 -7.65
N LYS A 295 28.83 -27.06 -6.87
CA LYS A 295 27.52 -27.46 -7.38
C LYS A 295 26.74 -26.26 -7.91
N LYS A 296 26.82 -25.12 -7.21
CA LYS A 296 26.25 -23.85 -7.63
C LYS A 296 26.76 -23.41 -9.01
N GLY A 297 28.08 -23.50 -9.22
CA GLY A 297 28.70 -23.17 -10.52
C GLY A 297 28.30 -24.14 -11.64
N LEU A 298 28.19 -25.45 -11.34
CA LEU A 298 27.71 -26.46 -12.29
C LEU A 298 26.25 -26.23 -12.69
N ASP A 299 25.36 -25.95 -11.73
CA ASP A 299 23.95 -25.65 -11.98
C ASP A 299 23.79 -24.42 -12.88
N PHE A 300 24.57 -23.35 -12.63
CA PHE A 300 24.56 -22.15 -13.47
C PHE A 300 25.02 -22.39 -14.90
N ILE A 301 26.05 -23.22 -15.09
CA ILE A 301 26.51 -23.60 -16.44
C ILE A 301 25.46 -24.46 -17.16
N ALA A 302 24.80 -25.36 -16.43
CA ALA A 302 23.85 -26.30 -17.01
C ALA A 302 22.50 -25.64 -17.35
N ASN A 303 21.99 -24.81 -16.44
CA ASN A 303 20.60 -24.33 -16.50
C ASN A 303 20.49 -22.80 -16.65
N GLY A 304 21.53 -22.04 -16.29
CA GLY A 304 21.52 -20.57 -16.31
C GLY A 304 21.22 -19.92 -14.96
N GLU A 305 20.94 -20.72 -13.93
CA GLU A 305 20.66 -20.25 -12.57
C GLU A 305 21.41 -21.04 -11.48
N PHE A 306 21.66 -20.38 -10.35
CA PHE A 306 22.38 -20.95 -9.22
C PHE A 306 21.55 -21.92 -8.37
N TYR A 307 20.23 -21.70 -8.31
CA TYR A 307 19.33 -22.41 -7.42
C TYR A 307 18.08 -22.91 -8.15
N ASP A 308 17.58 -24.05 -7.68
CA ASP A 308 16.40 -24.70 -8.22
C ASP A 308 15.15 -24.04 -7.61
N GLU A 309 14.33 -23.43 -8.46
CA GLU A 309 13.11 -22.73 -8.06
C GLU A 309 12.07 -23.67 -7.45
N THR A 310 12.10 -24.97 -7.77
CA THR A 310 11.11 -25.94 -7.29
C THR A 310 11.21 -26.15 -5.78
N VAL A 311 12.41 -25.99 -5.21
CA VAL A 311 12.64 -26.06 -3.76
C VAL A 311 11.99 -24.85 -3.07
N LEU A 312 12.24 -23.64 -3.60
CA LEU A 312 11.64 -22.40 -3.09
C LEU A 312 10.12 -22.46 -3.21
N GLU A 313 9.61 -22.83 -4.39
CA GLU A 313 8.18 -22.96 -4.66
C GLU A 313 7.51 -23.98 -3.73
N GLY A 314 8.10 -25.16 -3.56
CA GLY A 314 7.58 -26.20 -2.68
C GLY A 314 7.48 -25.75 -1.22
N LEU A 315 8.51 -25.07 -0.72
CA LEU A 315 8.51 -24.49 0.63
C LEU A 315 7.43 -23.43 0.82
N ILE A 316 7.27 -22.53 -0.17
CA ILE A 316 6.22 -21.50 -0.13
C ILE A 316 4.84 -22.14 -0.18
N LYS A 317 4.58 -23.06 -1.11
CA LYS A 317 3.29 -23.77 -1.23
C LYS A 317 2.94 -24.51 0.06
N GLN A 318 3.91 -25.18 0.67
CA GLN A 318 3.71 -25.82 1.97
C GLN A 318 3.30 -24.80 3.03
N LEU A 319 4.01 -23.68 3.15
CA LEU A 319 3.67 -22.64 4.13
C LEU A 319 2.28 -22.04 3.89
N VAL A 320 1.93 -21.78 2.63
CA VAL A 320 0.61 -21.25 2.25
C VAL A 320 -0.47 -22.26 2.64
N LYS A 321 -0.28 -23.54 2.34
CA LYS A 321 -1.21 -24.60 2.73
C LYS A 321 -1.36 -24.72 4.25
N GLU A 322 -0.26 -24.67 4.99
CA GLU A 322 -0.25 -24.67 6.46
C GLU A 322 -1.06 -23.50 7.04
N LYS A 323 -1.01 -22.32 6.40
CA LYS A 323 -1.61 -21.07 6.92
C LYS A 323 -3.02 -20.78 6.44
N THR A 324 -3.39 -21.29 5.27
CA THR A 324 -4.66 -20.94 4.60
C THR A 324 -5.54 -22.15 4.32
N GLY A 325 -5.03 -23.37 4.45
CA GLY A 325 -5.72 -24.62 4.12
C GLY A 325 -5.64 -25.02 2.64
N GLY A 326 -5.18 -24.14 1.75
CA GLY A 326 -5.02 -24.42 0.33
C GLY A 326 -3.76 -23.80 -0.26
N GLU A 327 -2.97 -24.59 -0.99
CA GLU A 327 -1.71 -24.09 -1.59
C GLU A 327 -1.95 -23.01 -2.66
N ASP A 328 -3.04 -23.11 -3.43
CA ASP A 328 -3.43 -22.14 -4.47
C ASP A 328 -4.37 -21.05 -3.96
N THR A 329 -4.21 -20.63 -2.70
CA THR A 329 -4.94 -19.50 -2.15
C THR A 329 -4.52 -18.20 -2.85
N GLU A 330 -5.50 -17.37 -3.22
CA GLU A 330 -5.29 -16.07 -3.87
C GLU A 330 -4.63 -15.06 -2.94
N LEU A 331 -3.75 -14.24 -3.52
CA LEU A 331 -3.13 -13.14 -2.81
C LEU A 331 -4.20 -12.14 -2.37
N LEU A 332 -5.11 -11.78 -3.27
CA LEU A 332 -6.27 -10.95 -3.01
C LEU A 332 -7.15 -11.60 -1.92
N GLU A 333 -7.43 -10.85 -0.86
CA GLU A 333 -8.38 -11.31 0.16
C GLU A 333 -9.82 -11.19 -0.33
N ALA A 334 -10.68 -12.15 0.01
CA ALA A 334 -12.04 -12.27 -0.54
C ALA A 334 -12.93 -11.02 -0.38
N ALA A 335 -12.70 -10.22 0.68
CA ALA A 335 -13.41 -8.96 0.91
C ALA A 335 -12.82 -7.77 0.12
N GLY A 336 -11.69 -7.95 -0.57
CA GLY A 336 -10.99 -6.90 -1.33
C GLY A 336 -10.39 -5.76 -0.50
N ASN A 337 -10.77 -5.59 0.76
CA ASN A 337 -10.35 -4.48 1.62
C ASN A 337 -9.94 -4.95 3.03
N PRO A 338 -8.80 -5.66 3.17
CA PRO A 338 -8.30 -6.06 4.47
C PRO A 338 -7.86 -4.85 5.31
N THR A 339 -7.85 -5.04 6.63
CA THR A 339 -7.38 -4.04 7.61
C THR A 339 -5.89 -3.75 7.43
N CYS A 340 -5.08 -4.79 7.20
CA CYS A 340 -3.68 -4.67 6.80
C CYS A 340 -3.53 -5.00 5.32
N LYS A 341 -3.12 -3.99 4.54
CA LYS A 341 -2.94 -4.09 3.10
C LYS A 341 -1.51 -4.50 2.78
N VAL A 342 -1.34 -5.59 2.03
CA VAL A 342 -0.02 -6.11 1.69
C VAL A 342 0.22 -5.99 0.20
N PHE A 343 1.42 -5.55 -0.19
CA PHE A 343 1.87 -5.71 -1.57
C PHE A 343 3.34 -6.12 -1.64
N CYS A 344 3.71 -6.73 -2.76
CA CYS A 344 5.10 -6.91 -3.13
C CYS A 344 5.38 -6.48 -4.58
N MET A 345 6.63 -6.13 -4.86
CA MET A 345 7.06 -5.66 -6.19
C MET A 345 7.66 -6.79 -7.01
N ALA A 346 7.27 -6.87 -8.28
CA ALA A 346 7.94 -7.71 -9.29
C ALA A 346 8.20 -6.88 -10.56
N VAL A 347 9.13 -7.28 -11.41
CA VAL A 347 9.39 -6.60 -12.69
C VAL A 347 8.97 -7.50 -13.84
N ASN A 348 8.30 -6.95 -14.85
CA ASN A 348 8.08 -7.66 -16.11
C ASN A 348 9.40 -7.77 -16.87
N GLN A 349 9.87 -8.99 -17.08
CA GLN A 349 11.14 -9.27 -17.74
C GLN A 349 11.27 -8.61 -19.12
N GLN A 350 10.18 -8.53 -19.87
CA GLN A 350 10.19 -8.00 -21.25
C GLN A 350 10.29 -6.47 -21.32
N ALA A 351 10.10 -5.76 -20.21
CA ALA A 351 10.00 -4.30 -20.19
C ALA A 351 10.70 -3.63 -18.99
N GLY A 352 11.63 -4.32 -18.33
CA GLY A 352 12.21 -3.88 -17.06
C GLY A 352 13.02 -2.58 -17.09
N ASN A 353 13.41 -2.09 -18.27
CA ASN A 353 14.15 -0.82 -18.42
C ASN A 353 13.25 0.41 -18.61
N ASN A 354 12.03 0.23 -19.10
CA ASN A 354 11.16 1.33 -19.55
C ASN A 354 9.77 1.32 -18.89
N ARG A 355 9.49 0.36 -18.00
CA ARG A 355 8.22 0.27 -17.26
C ARG A 355 8.46 0.18 -15.76
N ALA A 356 7.47 0.64 -15.00
CA ALA A 356 7.47 0.43 -13.56
C ALA A 356 7.42 -1.06 -13.20
N PRO A 357 7.90 -1.39 -11.99
CA PRO A 357 7.57 -2.67 -11.39
C PRO A 357 6.05 -2.81 -11.19
N ILE A 358 5.60 -4.06 -11.24
CA ILE A 358 4.22 -4.49 -11.04
C ILE A 358 3.96 -4.66 -9.54
N PHE A 359 2.87 -4.07 -9.08
CA PHE A 359 2.33 -4.30 -7.75
C PHE A 359 1.51 -5.59 -7.70
N LEU A 360 1.90 -6.49 -6.82
CA LEU A 360 1.14 -7.70 -6.49
C LEU A 360 0.48 -7.48 -5.13
N ARG A 361 -0.84 -7.24 -5.12
CA ARG A 361 -1.60 -6.72 -3.96
C ARG A 361 -2.51 -7.77 -3.33
N SER A 362 -2.66 -7.72 -2.00
CA SER A 362 -3.66 -8.50 -1.25
C SER A 362 -5.03 -7.81 -1.12
N TYR A 363 -5.15 -6.63 -1.74
CA TYR A 363 -6.28 -5.73 -1.63
C TYR A 363 -6.56 -5.10 -3.00
N GLN A 364 -7.76 -4.55 -3.15
CA GLN A 364 -8.13 -3.77 -4.32
C GLN A 364 -7.68 -2.32 -4.14
N ASN A 365 -6.89 -1.83 -5.09
CA ASN A 365 -6.66 -0.40 -5.22
C ASN A 365 -7.77 0.17 -6.12
N LYS A 366 -8.49 1.17 -5.61
CA LYS A 366 -9.66 1.77 -6.29
C LYS A 366 -9.29 2.64 -7.50
N GLN A 367 -8.02 3.03 -7.60
CA GLN A 367 -7.48 3.92 -8.62
C GLN A 367 -6.75 3.14 -9.71
N GLU A 368 -6.18 1.99 -9.37
CA GLU A 368 -5.43 1.15 -10.29
C GLU A 368 -5.77 -0.33 -10.04
N MET A 369 -6.27 -1.02 -11.05
CA MET A 369 -6.49 -2.45 -10.94
C MET A 369 -5.18 -3.24 -10.96
N SER A 370 -5.18 -4.36 -10.25
CA SER A 370 -4.10 -5.34 -10.36
C SER A 370 -4.01 -5.90 -11.78
N LEU A 371 -2.82 -5.88 -12.37
CA LEU A 371 -2.56 -6.48 -13.69
C LEU A 371 -2.74 -8.00 -13.70
N ILE A 372 -2.59 -8.63 -12.53
CA ILE A 372 -2.72 -10.08 -12.34
C ILE A 372 -3.61 -10.32 -11.11
N PRO A 373 -4.93 -10.12 -11.21
CA PRO A 373 -5.84 -10.13 -10.05
C PRO A 373 -5.92 -11.51 -9.38
N ASP A 374 -5.83 -12.60 -10.15
CA ASP A 374 -6.01 -13.97 -9.65
C ASP A 374 -4.70 -14.64 -9.19
N ILE A 375 -3.63 -13.84 -9.01
CA ILE A 375 -2.32 -14.35 -8.62
C ILE A 375 -2.38 -15.05 -7.26
N LYS A 376 -1.80 -16.25 -7.17
CA LYS A 376 -1.74 -17.00 -5.93
C LYS A 376 -0.65 -16.47 -5.01
N ILE A 377 -0.81 -16.64 -3.70
CA ILE A 377 0.19 -16.18 -2.71
C ILE A 377 1.58 -16.74 -3.05
N TRP A 378 1.65 -18.03 -3.42
CA TRP A 378 2.93 -18.66 -3.75
C TRP A 378 3.56 -18.09 -5.03
N GLN A 379 2.74 -17.74 -6.03
CA GLN A 379 3.22 -17.14 -7.27
C GLN A 379 3.77 -15.74 -7.01
N ALA A 380 3.09 -14.94 -6.19
CA ALA A 380 3.54 -13.60 -5.83
C ALA A 380 4.86 -13.64 -5.05
N ALA A 381 4.97 -14.55 -4.07
CA ALA A 381 6.20 -14.76 -3.31
C ALA A 381 7.37 -15.25 -4.18
N ARG A 382 7.12 -16.15 -5.15
CA ARG A 382 8.16 -16.60 -6.09
C ARG A 382 8.53 -15.49 -7.08
N ALA A 383 7.56 -14.72 -7.58
CA ALA A 383 7.79 -13.62 -8.51
C ALA A 383 8.67 -12.52 -7.90
N THR A 384 8.31 -12.06 -6.69
CA THR A 384 9.06 -10.98 -6.03
C THR A 384 10.51 -11.40 -5.76
N SER A 385 10.79 -12.70 -5.52
CA SER A 385 12.12 -13.23 -5.15
C SER A 385 12.88 -13.92 -6.29
N ALA A 386 12.39 -13.86 -7.54
CA ALA A 386 13.02 -14.49 -8.70
C ALA A 386 14.22 -13.67 -9.22
N ALA A 387 15.26 -13.55 -8.39
CA ALA A 387 16.44 -12.74 -8.72
C ALA A 387 17.16 -13.36 -9.92
N PRO A 388 17.44 -12.60 -10.99
CA PRO A 388 18.09 -13.18 -12.16
C PRO A 388 19.47 -13.75 -11.79
N ALA A 389 19.91 -14.80 -12.49
CA ALA A 389 21.03 -15.67 -12.14
C ALA A 389 20.87 -16.53 -10.86
N TYR A 390 20.03 -16.13 -9.89
CA TYR A 390 19.73 -16.97 -8.71
C TYR A 390 18.61 -17.96 -8.97
N PHE A 391 17.50 -17.51 -9.56
CA PHE A 391 16.32 -18.32 -9.84
C PHE A 391 15.76 -18.03 -11.23
N ALA A 392 15.11 -19.04 -11.82
CA ALA A 392 14.38 -18.87 -13.08
C ALA A 392 13.17 -17.90 -12.91
N PRO A 393 12.87 -17.07 -13.93
CA PRO A 393 11.66 -16.23 -13.96
C PRO A 393 10.37 -17.06 -13.84
N ILE A 394 9.29 -16.45 -13.34
CA ILE A 394 7.96 -17.07 -13.32
C ILE A 394 7.06 -16.48 -14.38
N THR A 395 6.28 -17.33 -15.05
CA THR A 395 5.21 -16.86 -15.92
C THR A 395 3.86 -17.05 -15.22
N VAL A 396 3.09 -15.96 -15.11
CA VAL A 396 1.73 -15.96 -14.55
C VAL A 396 0.83 -15.20 -15.53
N GLY A 397 -0.13 -15.91 -16.13
CA GLY A 397 -0.89 -15.36 -17.25
C GLY A 397 0.06 -14.95 -18.39
N ASP A 398 -0.11 -13.72 -18.90
CA ASP A 398 0.70 -13.17 -19.99
C ASP A 398 2.01 -12.51 -19.52
N TYR A 399 2.31 -12.55 -18.23
CA TYR A 399 3.45 -11.85 -17.64
C TYR A 399 4.55 -12.81 -17.22
N THR A 400 5.76 -12.58 -17.74
CA THR A 400 6.99 -13.19 -17.20
C THR A 400 7.63 -12.23 -16.20
N LEU A 401 7.67 -12.64 -14.94
CA LEU A 401 8.08 -11.83 -13.81
C LEU A 401 9.44 -12.25 -13.28
N VAL A 402 10.24 -11.24 -12.91
CA VAL A 402 11.51 -11.36 -12.19
C VAL A 402 11.49 -10.51 -10.93
N ASP A 403 12.52 -10.66 -10.09
CA ASP A 403 12.63 -9.95 -8.81
C ASP A 403 12.44 -8.43 -8.94
N GLY A 404 11.62 -7.88 -8.03
CA GLY A 404 11.38 -6.46 -7.94
C GLY A 404 12.63 -5.62 -7.67
N GLY A 405 13.69 -6.24 -7.14
CA GLY A 405 15.00 -5.63 -6.88
C GLY A 405 15.62 -5.00 -8.12
N MET A 406 15.26 -5.47 -9.32
CA MET A 406 15.71 -4.91 -10.60
C MET A 406 15.24 -3.47 -10.87
N GLY A 407 14.23 -2.98 -10.14
CA GLY A 407 13.74 -1.60 -10.28
C GLY A 407 13.25 -0.93 -9.00
N ALA A 408 13.05 -1.71 -7.93
CA ALA A 408 12.40 -1.24 -6.69
C ALA A 408 12.94 -1.95 -5.44
N ASN A 409 14.25 -2.18 -5.34
CA ASN A 409 14.82 -2.90 -4.18
C ASN A 409 14.43 -2.30 -2.82
N ASN A 410 14.32 -0.97 -2.75
CA ASN A 410 13.66 -0.25 -1.65
C ASN A 410 12.27 0.21 -2.12
N PRO A 411 11.18 -0.42 -1.66
CA PRO A 411 9.83 -0.11 -2.12
C PRO A 411 9.23 1.15 -1.48
N LEU A 412 9.98 1.92 -0.68
CA LEU A 412 9.44 3.06 0.09
C LEU A 412 8.69 4.08 -0.78
N GLY A 413 9.20 4.37 -1.97
CA GLY A 413 8.54 5.29 -2.90
C GLY A 413 7.21 4.76 -3.41
N TRP A 414 7.20 3.48 -3.79
CA TRP A 414 6.02 2.74 -4.24
C TRP A 414 5.00 2.57 -3.12
N LEU A 415 5.46 2.39 -1.87
CA LEU A 415 4.61 2.37 -0.69
C LEU A 415 3.93 3.73 -0.47
N TRP A 416 4.68 4.84 -0.59
CA TRP A 416 4.09 6.17 -0.45
C TRP A 416 3.05 6.45 -1.52
N THR A 417 3.30 6.09 -2.79
CA THR A 417 2.30 6.24 -3.86
C THR A 417 1.06 5.41 -3.59
N GLU A 418 1.20 4.18 -3.09
CA GLU A 418 0.05 3.35 -2.71
C GLU A 418 -0.72 3.93 -1.52
N VAL A 419 -0.03 4.48 -0.53
CA VAL A 419 -0.70 5.14 0.60
C VAL A 419 -1.58 6.28 0.11
N LEU A 420 -1.06 7.12 -0.79
CA LEU A 420 -1.81 8.25 -1.37
C LEU A 420 -3.01 7.78 -2.21
N ALA A 421 -2.81 6.73 -3.02
CA ALA A 421 -3.86 6.20 -3.90
C ALA A 421 -4.99 5.49 -3.12
N VAL A 422 -4.63 4.76 -2.06
CA VAL A 422 -5.55 3.89 -1.32
C VAL A 422 -6.27 4.62 -0.19
N PHE A 423 -5.53 5.42 0.59
CA PHE A 423 -6.06 6.10 1.78
C PHE A 423 -6.36 7.58 1.55
N GLY A 424 -5.92 8.13 0.41
CA GLY A 424 -6.05 9.55 0.11
C GLY A 424 -4.90 10.39 0.68
N PRO A 425 -4.60 11.53 0.05
CA PRO A 425 -3.46 12.38 0.43
C PRO A 425 -3.64 13.14 1.75
N ALA A 426 -4.89 13.27 2.24
CA ALA A 426 -5.19 13.96 3.49
C ALA A 426 -4.96 13.07 4.72
N ARG A 427 -4.80 11.76 4.54
CA ARG A 427 -4.71 10.81 5.65
C ARG A 427 -3.39 10.98 6.40
N PRO A 428 -3.41 11.35 7.70
CA PRO A 428 -2.18 11.50 8.46
C PRO A 428 -1.51 10.15 8.64
N THR A 429 -0.18 10.13 8.66
CA THR A 429 0.61 8.94 8.97
C THR A 429 1.48 9.24 10.18
N SER A 430 1.37 8.44 11.25
CA SER A 430 2.23 8.59 12.42
C SER A 430 3.56 7.89 12.24
N CYS A 431 3.60 6.80 11.47
CA CYS A 431 4.80 6.01 11.29
C CYS A 431 4.97 5.49 9.87
N PHE A 432 6.03 5.96 9.20
CA PHE A 432 6.71 5.32 8.09
C PHE A 432 7.95 4.62 8.62
N LEU A 433 7.87 3.30 8.76
CA LEU A 433 9.02 2.47 9.13
C LEU A 433 9.59 1.80 7.86
N SER A 434 10.82 2.12 7.50
CA SER A 434 11.56 1.46 6.43
C SER A 434 12.70 0.65 7.03
N ILE A 435 12.79 -0.63 6.69
CA ILE A 435 13.81 -1.54 7.21
C ILE A 435 14.62 -2.14 6.06
N GLY A 436 15.93 -1.93 6.11
CA GLY A 436 16.89 -2.50 5.17
C GLY A 436 17.44 -3.85 5.60
N THR A 437 18.20 -4.47 4.68
CA THR A 437 18.83 -5.78 4.86
C THR A 437 20.33 -5.70 5.09
N GLY A 438 20.84 -4.57 5.60
CA GLY A 438 22.25 -4.29 5.79
C GLY A 438 22.87 -3.45 4.66
N MET A 439 23.76 -2.52 5.03
CA MET A 439 24.59 -1.77 4.09
C MET A 439 25.77 -2.64 3.64
N ALA A 440 25.94 -2.79 2.33
CA ALA A 440 27.08 -3.54 1.78
C ALA A 440 28.37 -2.71 1.89
N ALA A 441 29.51 -3.40 1.96
CA ALA A 441 30.82 -2.78 1.80
C ALA A 441 30.97 -2.18 0.39
N ASN A 442 31.82 -1.16 0.26
CA ASN A 442 32.12 -0.53 -1.02
C ASN A 442 32.73 -1.54 -1.98
N GLN A 443 32.15 -1.65 -3.18
CA GLN A 443 32.67 -2.49 -4.25
C GLN A 443 33.27 -1.63 -5.36
N SER A 444 34.45 -2.02 -5.84
CA SER A 444 35.06 -1.38 -7.01
C SER A 444 34.39 -1.85 -8.30
N ILE A 445 34.19 -0.94 -9.25
CA ILE A 445 33.73 -1.28 -10.59
C ILE A 445 34.85 -2.09 -11.27
N THR A 446 34.54 -3.32 -11.67
CA THR A 446 35.52 -4.24 -12.27
C THR A 446 35.90 -3.77 -13.69
N ALA A 447 37.18 -3.87 -14.03
CA ALA A 447 37.67 -3.52 -15.37
C ALA A 447 37.10 -4.49 -16.44
N PRO A 448 36.85 -4.04 -17.68
CA PRO A 448 36.36 -4.91 -18.76
C PRO A 448 37.33 -6.09 -19.00
N GLY A 449 36.80 -7.32 -19.08
CA GLY A 449 37.55 -8.52 -19.48
C GLY A 449 37.78 -9.57 -18.39
N ALA A 450 37.38 -9.34 -17.14
CA ALA A 450 37.33 -10.36 -16.11
C ALA A 450 35.85 -10.72 -15.83
N VAL A 451 35.34 -11.78 -16.47
CA VAL A 451 33.97 -12.26 -16.24
C VAL A 451 33.97 -13.65 -15.58
N PRO A 452 34.20 -13.75 -14.26
CA PRO A 452 33.83 -14.95 -13.51
C PRO A 452 32.44 -14.77 -12.88
N SER A 453 31.80 -15.88 -12.48
CA SER A 453 30.45 -15.91 -11.89
C SER A 453 30.23 -14.93 -10.72
N HIS A 454 31.29 -14.59 -9.97
CA HIS A 454 31.24 -13.62 -8.87
C HIS A 454 30.89 -12.18 -9.32
N THR A 455 31.10 -11.82 -10.59
CA THR A 455 30.76 -10.49 -11.11
C THR A 455 29.25 -10.29 -11.26
N VAL A 456 28.52 -11.37 -11.55
CA VAL A 456 27.06 -11.34 -11.67
C VAL A 456 26.43 -11.18 -10.28
N GLU A 457 26.90 -11.95 -9.29
CA GLU A 457 26.46 -11.80 -7.88
C GLU A 457 26.78 -10.40 -7.32
N ALA A 458 27.98 -9.88 -7.62
CA ALA A 458 28.39 -8.53 -7.24
C ALA A 458 27.52 -7.44 -7.89
N ALA A 459 27.16 -7.59 -9.17
CA ALA A 459 26.26 -6.66 -9.84
C ALA A 459 24.85 -6.66 -9.22
N PHE A 460 24.31 -7.82 -8.85
CA PHE A 460 23.03 -7.90 -8.12
C PHE A 460 23.12 -7.30 -6.72
N ALA A 461 24.22 -7.56 -5.99
CA ALA A 461 24.46 -6.90 -4.72
C ALA A 461 24.51 -5.37 -4.90
N ALA A 462 25.14 -4.85 -5.95
CA ALA A 462 25.22 -3.42 -6.27
C ALA A 462 23.84 -2.81 -6.61
N VAL A 463 22.98 -3.50 -7.36
CA VAL A 463 21.58 -3.07 -7.57
C VAL A 463 20.84 -2.96 -6.23
N ALA A 464 21.10 -3.86 -5.28
CA ALA A 464 20.56 -3.77 -3.92
C ALA A 464 21.13 -2.59 -3.08
N THR A 465 22.26 -1.99 -3.47
CA THR A 465 22.90 -0.87 -2.74
C THR A 465 22.35 0.53 -3.06
N ASN A 466 21.50 0.70 -4.09
CA ASN A 466 20.82 2.00 -4.37
C ASN A 466 19.72 2.36 -3.33
N THR A 467 19.60 1.54 -2.30
CA THR A 467 18.63 1.62 -1.23
C THR A 467 18.79 2.86 -0.34
N GLU A 468 20.02 3.30 -0.06
CA GLU A 468 20.27 4.44 0.84
C GLU A 468 20.11 5.81 0.15
N LEU A 469 20.46 5.93 -1.13
CA LEU A 469 20.14 7.12 -1.92
C LEU A 469 18.62 7.30 -2.05
N THR A 470 17.91 6.20 -2.33
CA THR A 470 16.44 6.18 -2.35
C THR A 470 15.87 6.66 -1.01
N ASN A 471 16.38 6.12 0.11
CA ASN A 471 16.00 6.54 1.47
C ASN A 471 16.20 8.06 1.71
N ILE A 472 17.35 8.63 1.33
CA ILE A 472 17.64 10.07 1.51
C ILE A 472 16.63 10.93 0.75
N LEU A 473 16.39 10.62 -0.52
CA LEU A 473 15.45 11.36 -1.37
C LEU A 473 14.02 11.28 -0.80
N PHE A 474 13.58 10.09 -0.39
CA PHE A 474 12.24 9.92 0.15
C PHE A 474 12.04 10.56 1.52
N ARG A 475 13.05 10.58 2.39
CA ARG A 475 12.98 11.28 3.67
C ARG A 475 12.67 12.77 3.48
N ALA A 476 13.29 13.40 2.49
CA ALA A 476 13.01 14.81 2.17
C ALA A 476 11.56 15.00 1.69
N LEU A 477 11.08 14.12 0.80
CA LEU A 477 9.72 14.18 0.27
C LEU A 477 8.65 13.94 1.35
N VAL A 478 8.79 12.91 2.18
CA VAL A 478 7.83 12.61 3.26
C VAL A 478 7.78 13.76 4.26
N ASN A 479 8.92 14.34 4.63
CA ASN A 479 8.95 15.48 5.55
C ASN A 479 8.30 16.74 4.95
N ALA A 480 8.45 16.96 3.65
CA ALA A 480 7.91 18.13 2.95
C ALA A 480 6.42 18.01 2.64
N PHE A 481 5.96 16.83 2.20
CA PHE A 481 4.66 16.67 1.56
C PHE A 481 3.66 15.79 2.33
N ALA A 482 4.09 14.94 3.26
CA ALA A 482 3.15 14.16 4.06
C ALA A 482 2.42 15.07 5.08
N PRO A 483 1.15 14.79 5.42
CA PRO A 483 0.40 15.58 6.42
C PRO A 483 1.18 15.77 7.74
N ARG A 484 1.03 16.94 8.37
CA ARG A 484 1.84 17.43 9.53
C ARG A 484 3.32 17.62 9.18
N PRO A 485 3.67 18.60 8.33
CA PRO A 485 5.06 18.87 7.98
C PRO A 485 5.88 19.21 9.24
N MET A 486 7.18 18.91 9.24
CA MET A 486 8.11 19.10 10.37
C MET A 486 7.96 18.16 11.57
N GLU A 487 6.88 17.38 11.68
CA GLU A 487 6.80 16.28 12.65
C GLU A 487 7.60 15.06 12.17
N LYS A 488 8.39 14.45 13.07
CA LYS A 488 9.11 13.23 12.77
C LYS A 488 8.11 12.07 12.64
N LYS A 489 7.98 11.57 11.41
CA LYS A 489 7.09 10.46 11.04
C LYS A 489 7.79 9.37 10.25
N TYR A 490 9.10 9.49 10.04
CA TYR A 490 9.91 8.57 9.24
C TYR A 490 11.05 7.98 10.06
N TRP A 491 11.18 6.66 10.02
CA TRP A 491 12.26 5.90 10.63
C TRP A 491 12.84 4.95 9.61
N ARG A 492 14.16 5.03 9.42
CA ARG A 492 14.95 4.09 8.64
C ARG A 492 15.83 3.29 9.58
N LEU A 493 15.71 1.97 9.56
CA LEU A 493 16.60 1.05 10.27
C LEU A 493 17.34 0.21 9.24
N ASN A 494 18.66 0.33 9.17
CA ASN A 494 19.46 -0.47 8.27
C ASN A 494 20.82 -0.77 8.91
N VAL A 495 21.13 -2.05 9.10
CA VAL A 495 22.33 -2.46 9.83
C VAL A 495 23.58 -2.03 9.09
N SER A 496 24.49 -1.37 9.79
CA SER A 496 25.79 -0.99 9.27
C SER A 496 26.83 -0.94 10.39
N GLN A 497 28.08 -1.17 10.01
CA GLN A 497 29.24 -0.98 10.89
C GLN A 497 30.34 -0.30 10.08
N GLU A 498 30.58 0.99 10.32
CA GLU A 498 31.67 1.72 9.66
C GLU A 498 33.03 1.09 10.00
N ILE A 499 33.90 0.99 9.00
CA ILE A 499 35.29 0.62 9.20
C ILE A 499 36.19 1.86 9.21
N PRO A 500 37.34 1.83 9.92
CA PRO A 500 38.27 2.95 9.92
C PRO A 500 38.71 3.32 8.51
N ALA A 501 38.92 4.61 8.26
CA ALA A 501 39.33 5.12 6.95
C ALA A 501 40.69 4.56 6.47
N TRP A 502 41.48 4.02 7.39
CA TRP A 502 42.79 3.44 7.14
C TRP A 502 42.86 2.05 7.78
N ASP A 503 43.15 1.03 6.98
CA ASP A 503 43.45 -0.32 7.44
C ASP A 503 44.93 -0.62 7.15
N GLU A 504 45.75 -0.70 8.20
CA GLU A 504 47.21 -0.84 8.10
C GLU A 504 47.68 -2.27 7.80
N GLU A 505 46.80 -3.29 7.88
CA GLU A 505 47.21 -4.70 7.91
C GLU A 505 46.57 -5.64 6.87
N LYS A 506 46.33 -5.20 5.63
CA LYS A 506 46.02 -6.17 4.55
C LYS A 506 47.30 -6.89 4.08
N ARG A 507 47.57 -8.08 4.64
CA ARG A 507 48.60 -9.00 4.13
C ARG A 507 48.18 -9.53 2.76
N THR A 508 48.98 -9.27 1.74
CA THR A 508 48.83 -9.87 0.42
C THR A 508 49.04 -11.39 0.51
N TRP A 509 48.11 -12.17 -0.06
CA TRP A 509 48.04 -13.65 0.02
C TRP A 509 49.32 -14.34 -0.49
N PHE A 510 50.16 -13.67 -1.27
CA PHE A 510 51.38 -14.25 -1.85
C PHE A 510 52.66 -13.78 -1.16
N GLY A 511 52.87 -14.20 0.10
CA GLY A 511 54.20 -14.50 0.68
C GLY A 511 55.35 -13.47 0.61
N LEU A 512 55.13 -12.24 0.14
CA LEU A 512 56.13 -11.18 0.06
C LEU A 512 55.66 -10.05 0.98
N GLY A 513 56.31 -9.94 2.14
CA GLY A 513 55.98 -9.01 3.20
C GLY A 513 55.93 -7.56 2.73
N GLY A 514 54.72 -7.04 2.62
CA GLY A 514 54.42 -5.61 2.62
C GLY A 514 53.06 -5.42 3.27
N THR A 515 52.99 -4.66 4.34
CA THR A 515 51.75 -4.07 4.84
C THR A 515 51.35 -2.98 3.84
N SER A 516 50.27 -3.19 3.08
CA SER A 516 49.69 -2.13 2.28
C SER A 516 48.60 -1.44 3.11
N ILE A 517 48.78 -0.15 3.36
CA ILE A 517 47.72 0.68 3.93
C ILE A 517 46.63 0.82 2.88
N VAL A 518 45.44 0.30 3.17
CA VAL A 518 44.28 0.46 2.28
C VAL A 518 43.42 1.61 2.81
N HIS A 519 43.21 2.61 1.94
CA HIS A 519 42.34 3.74 2.25
C HIS A 519 40.89 3.38 1.91
N HIS A 520 40.06 3.34 2.95
CA HIS A 520 38.63 3.08 2.89
C HIS A 520 37.89 4.41 2.98
N GLN A 521 37.42 4.96 1.86
CA GLN A 521 36.65 6.21 1.89
C GLN A 521 35.18 5.90 2.24
N GLN A 522 34.76 6.20 3.48
CA GLN A 522 33.38 5.99 3.98
C GLN A 522 32.86 4.57 3.65
N ASP A 523 33.51 3.57 4.23
CA ASP A 523 33.24 2.16 3.94
C ASP A 523 32.65 1.45 5.16
N TYR A 524 32.02 0.31 4.90
CA TYR A 524 31.31 -0.48 5.89
C TYR A 524 31.86 -1.91 5.94
N LYS A 525 31.75 -2.53 7.11
CA LYS A 525 32.09 -3.94 7.28
C LYS A 525 31.14 -4.78 6.44
N ASP A 526 31.70 -5.79 5.78
CA ASP A 526 30.92 -6.73 4.97
C ASP A 526 29.86 -7.45 5.82
N VAL A 527 28.64 -7.47 5.29
CA VAL A 527 27.44 -8.08 5.88
C VAL A 527 27.14 -9.47 5.30
N GLY A 528 28.00 -9.95 4.40
CA GLY A 528 27.84 -11.23 3.71
C GLY A 528 27.02 -11.12 2.42
N ALA A 529 27.16 -12.12 1.56
CA ALA A 529 26.45 -12.20 0.29
C ALA A 529 24.95 -12.50 0.48
N LEU A 530 24.17 -12.32 -0.58
CA LEU A 530 22.71 -12.46 -0.58
C LEU A 530 22.22 -13.91 -0.30
N ASP A 531 23.09 -14.90 -0.47
CA ASP A 531 22.82 -16.32 -0.29
C ASP A 531 23.78 -17.00 0.72
N ASP A 532 24.59 -16.21 1.43
CA ASP A 532 25.59 -16.75 2.36
C ASP A 532 24.96 -17.09 3.72
N VAL A 533 24.46 -18.32 3.83
CA VAL A 533 23.94 -18.90 5.08
C VAL A 533 25.04 -18.99 6.16
N GLY A 534 26.32 -19.09 5.77
CA GLY A 534 27.44 -19.15 6.69
C GLY A 534 27.71 -17.83 7.42
N ALA A 535 27.45 -16.70 6.76
CA ALA A 535 27.58 -15.36 7.33
C ALA A 535 26.42 -14.97 8.28
N LEU A 536 25.32 -15.74 8.32
CA LEU A 536 24.12 -15.38 9.11
C LEU A 536 24.40 -15.12 10.58
N LYS A 537 25.26 -15.93 11.21
CA LYS A 537 25.60 -15.74 12.62
C LYS A 537 26.25 -14.37 12.85
N ALA A 538 27.23 -14.01 12.02
CA ALA A 538 27.92 -12.73 12.12
C ALA A 538 26.97 -11.55 11.82
N LEU A 539 26.05 -11.71 10.86
CA LEU A 539 25.04 -10.71 10.55
C LEU A 539 24.06 -10.51 11.73
N ILE A 540 23.61 -11.58 12.37
CA ILE A 540 22.70 -11.51 13.53
C ILE A 540 23.42 -10.85 14.73
N GLU A 541 24.69 -11.19 14.97
CA GLU A 541 25.51 -10.53 16.00
C GLU A 541 25.67 -9.03 15.72
N MET A 542 25.96 -8.65 14.47
CA MET A 542 26.03 -7.25 14.05
C MET A 542 24.68 -6.54 14.22
N THR A 543 23.59 -7.22 13.88
CA THR A 543 22.22 -6.70 14.04
C THR A 543 21.89 -6.48 15.52
N GLY A 544 22.26 -7.41 16.40
CA GLY A 544 22.07 -7.27 17.85
C GLY A 544 22.82 -6.07 18.42
N LYS A 545 24.06 -5.85 17.98
CA LYS A 545 24.83 -4.65 18.35
C LYS A 545 24.15 -3.37 17.86
N TYR A 546 23.76 -3.34 16.58
CA TYR A 546 23.05 -2.20 16.00
C TYR A 546 21.75 -1.88 16.74
N ILE A 547 20.96 -2.89 17.13
CA ILE A 547 19.75 -2.70 17.95
C ILE A 547 20.08 -2.01 19.27
N GLY A 548 21.15 -2.43 19.95
CA GLY A 548 21.62 -1.79 21.19
C GLY A 548 22.06 -0.34 20.97
N ASP A 549 22.84 -0.09 19.92
CA ASP A 549 23.35 1.24 19.57
C ASP A 549 22.21 2.20 19.16
N GLN A 550 21.12 1.67 18.59
CA GLN A 550 19.96 2.43 18.10
C GLN A 550 18.73 2.35 19.03
N ASP A 551 18.89 1.91 20.28
CA ASP A 551 17.75 1.67 21.21
C ASP A 551 16.84 2.89 21.37
N ALA A 552 17.42 4.09 21.41
CA ALA A 552 16.67 5.35 21.49
C ALA A 552 15.79 5.58 20.25
N ILE A 553 16.34 5.39 19.04
CA ILE A 553 15.60 5.55 17.78
C ILE A 553 14.50 4.49 17.66
N ILE A 554 14.78 3.25 18.04
CA ILE A 554 13.80 2.16 18.09
C ILE A 554 12.69 2.49 19.08
N GLY A 555 13.02 3.02 20.25
CA GLY A 555 12.05 3.46 21.26
C GLY A 555 11.16 4.61 20.78
N GLU A 556 11.71 5.58 20.05
CA GLU A 556 10.93 6.64 19.41
C GLU A 556 9.97 6.09 18.35
N CYS A 557 10.45 5.19 17.49
CA CYS A 557 9.62 4.53 16.47
C CYS A 557 8.47 3.75 17.11
N ALA A 558 8.77 2.99 18.17
CA ALA A 558 7.77 2.22 18.91
C ALA A 558 6.69 3.13 19.53
N LYS A 559 7.07 4.28 20.07
CA LYS A 559 6.12 5.29 20.57
C LYS A 559 5.24 5.83 19.46
N ALA A 560 5.78 6.14 18.28
CA ALA A 560 5.01 6.62 17.15
C ALA A 560 4.01 5.59 16.61
N LEU A 561 4.38 4.29 16.64
CA LEU A 561 3.46 3.19 16.33
C LEU A 561 2.32 3.06 17.35
N MET A 562 2.55 3.41 18.61
CA MET A 562 1.56 3.33 19.70
C MET A 562 0.73 4.59 19.90
N ALA A 563 1.27 5.78 19.60
CA ALA A 563 0.56 7.05 19.67
C ALA A 563 -0.65 7.11 18.71
N ALA A 564 -0.68 6.20 17.74
CA ALA A 564 -1.82 5.99 16.86
C ALA A 564 -2.75 4.85 17.33
N VAL A 565 -2.52 4.15 18.44
CA VAL A 565 -3.41 3.04 18.89
C VAL A 565 -4.52 3.52 19.84
N ALA A 566 -4.37 4.73 20.40
CA ALA A 566 -5.28 5.30 21.39
C ALA A 566 -6.50 5.99 20.75
#